data_AF-A0A525KCR6-F1
#
_entry.id   AF-A0A525KCR6-F1
#
_cell.length_a   1.000
_cell.length_b   1.000
_cell.length_c   1.000
_cell.angle_alpha   90.00
_cell.angle_beta   90.00
_cell.angle_gamma   90.00
#
_symmetry.space_group_name_H-M   'P 1'
#
loop_
_entity.id
_entity.type
_entity.pdbx_description
1 polymer ?
#
loop_
_entity_poly.entity_id
_entity_poly.type
_entity_poly.pdbx_seq_one_letter_code
_entity_poly.pdbx_strand_id
1 'polypeptide(L)'
;MTAEGKTVGSGPKEGRRRVTDLSYVHGADARPLLGQTIGQAFDATCAAHPDVPALISRHQKVRWTYREMGERVDALAAGLLALGLGPGDRIGVWAPNCAEWALTQFATAKAGLILVNINPAYRLSEAEYVLNKVGCKALITAVAHKTSEYLHMIRELGPELSSCRPGALQAGR
;
A
#
# COMPACT_ATOMS: atom_id res chain seq x y z
N MET A 1 1.60 53.39 18.81
CA MET A 1 2.91 53.14 18.15
C MET A 1 3.58 52.03 18.96
N THR A 2 3.20 50.75 18.73
CA THR A 2 3.92 49.74 17.89
C THR A 2 5.30 49.40 18.45
N ALA A 3 5.72 48.17 18.74
CA ALA A 3 5.21 46.79 18.58
C ALA A 3 5.91 45.90 19.64
N GLU A 4 5.24 44.96 20.32
CA GLU A 4 5.27 43.49 20.08
C GLU A 4 6.69 42.93 19.80
N GLY A 5 7.25 41.95 20.51
CA GLY A 5 6.69 40.79 21.17
C GLY A 5 7.30 39.53 20.55
N LYS A 6 8.21 38.83 21.25
CA LYS A 6 8.44 37.38 21.08
C LYS A 6 9.26 36.80 22.22
N THR A 7 8.59 36.53 23.33
CA THR A 7 9.08 35.57 24.32
C THR A 7 8.93 34.18 23.69
N VAL A 8 10.04 33.50 23.45
CA VAL A 8 10.05 32.07 23.11
C VAL A 8 9.46 31.34 24.30
N GLY A 9 8.22 30.88 24.19
CA GLY A 9 7.60 30.00 25.15
C GLY A 9 8.36 28.68 25.15
N SER A 10 9.09 28.42 26.23
CA SER A 10 9.57 27.09 26.54
C SER A 10 8.36 26.20 26.77
N GLY A 11 8.13 25.25 25.87
CA GLY A 11 7.15 24.19 26.07
C GLY A 11 7.39 23.45 27.39
N PRO A 12 6.37 22.74 27.93
CA PRO A 12 6.48 22.10 29.23
C PRO A 12 7.68 21.16 29.22
N LYS A 13 8.60 21.34 30.19
CA LYS A 13 9.75 20.45 30.35
C LYS A 13 9.23 19.04 30.60
N GLU A 14 9.60 18.15 29.69
CA GLU A 14 9.28 16.73 29.69
C GLU A 14 9.58 16.12 31.07
N GLY A 15 8.53 15.66 31.73
CA GLY A 15 8.59 15.11 33.07
C GLY A 15 9.54 13.91 33.12
N ARG A 16 10.50 13.97 34.05
CA ARG A 16 11.44 12.89 34.36
C ARG A 16 10.70 11.55 34.43
N ARG A 17 11.00 10.63 33.51
CA ARG A 17 10.42 9.29 33.42
C ARG A 17 10.57 8.60 34.78
N ARG A 18 9.46 8.34 35.49
CA ARG A 18 9.49 7.48 36.69
C ARG A 18 9.87 6.09 36.22
N VAL A 19 11.07 5.65 36.58
CA VAL A 19 11.43 4.23 36.49
C VAL A 19 10.65 3.54 37.60
N THR A 20 9.67 2.73 37.23
CA THR A 20 8.95 1.83 38.13
C THR A 20 9.59 0.46 38.05
N ASP A 21 9.69 -0.27 39.16
CA ASP A 21 10.13 -1.68 39.16
C ASP A 21 9.15 -2.63 38.45
N LEU A 22 7.99 -2.11 38.03
CA LEU A 22 7.02 -2.82 37.20
C LEU A 22 7.44 -2.79 35.73
N SER A 23 7.36 -3.93 35.05
CA SER A 23 7.45 -4.03 33.58
C SER A 23 6.18 -3.54 32.88
N TYR A 24 5.61 -2.43 33.34
CA TYR A 24 4.40 -1.83 32.79
C TYR A 24 4.60 -0.34 32.59
N VAL A 25 4.28 0.14 31.38
CA VAL A 25 4.26 1.57 31.05
C VAL A 25 2.96 1.88 30.31
N HIS A 26 2.29 2.94 30.75
CA HIS A 26 1.10 3.47 30.11
C HIS A 26 1.25 5.00 30.02
N GLY A 27 1.18 5.53 28.80
CA GLY A 27 1.14 6.96 28.53
C GLY A 27 -0.25 7.33 28.03
N ALA A 28 -1.00 8.11 28.80
CA ALA A 28 -2.21 8.74 28.30
C ALA A 28 -1.81 9.92 27.40
N ASP A 29 -2.19 9.88 26.12
CA ASP A 29 -2.03 11.01 25.19
C ASP A 29 -3.39 11.72 25.07
N ALA A 30 -3.38 13.06 25.04
CA ALA A 30 -4.59 13.86 24.84
C ALA A 30 -5.08 13.82 23.38
N ARG A 31 -4.23 13.38 22.44
CA ARG A 31 -4.59 13.24 21.04
C ARG A 31 -5.45 11.98 20.86
N PRO A 32 -6.69 12.12 20.35
CA PRO A 32 -7.53 10.96 20.07
C PRO A 32 -6.93 10.11 18.94
N LEU A 33 -7.25 8.82 18.97
CA LEU A 33 -6.94 7.93 17.84
C LEU A 33 -7.71 8.40 16.59
N LEU A 34 -7.07 8.32 15.44
CA LEU A 34 -7.72 8.59 14.16
C LEU A 34 -8.67 7.43 13.83
N GLY A 35 -9.96 7.72 13.69
CA GLY A 35 -10.98 6.75 13.25
C GLY A 35 -11.09 6.60 11.72
N GLN A 36 -10.21 7.27 10.97
CA GLN A 36 -10.23 7.29 9.51
C GLN A 36 -9.49 6.07 8.94
N THR A 37 -9.98 5.52 7.83
CA THR A 37 -9.23 4.52 7.06
C THR A 37 -8.07 5.17 6.31
N ILE A 38 -7.09 4.36 5.88
CA ILE A 38 -5.98 4.83 5.03
C ILE A 38 -6.52 5.50 3.76
N GLY A 39 -7.56 4.94 3.14
CA GLY A 39 -8.19 5.53 1.97
C GLY A 39 -8.80 6.90 2.24
N GLN A 40 -9.52 7.07 3.36
CA GLN A 40 -10.10 8.35 3.76
C GLN A 40 -9.04 9.42 4.05
N ALA A 41 -7.97 9.04 4.76
CA ALA A 41 -6.86 9.95 5.05
C ALA A 41 -6.12 10.38 3.77
N PHE A 42 -5.96 9.46 2.81
CA PHE A 42 -5.38 9.74 1.52
C PHE A 42 -6.25 10.73 0.71
N ASP A 43 -7.55 10.50 0.64
CA ASP A 43 -8.49 11.39 -0.07
C ASP A 43 -8.51 12.81 0.51
N ALA A 44 -8.51 12.91 1.84
CA ALA A 44 -8.42 14.19 2.53
C ALA A 44 -7.11 14.92 2.19
N THR A 45 -5.99 14.18 2.12
CA THR A 45 -4.68 14.74 1.75
C THR A 45 -4.66 15.19 0.29
N CYS A 46 -5.25 14.40 -0.62
CA CYS A 46 -5.36 14.75 -2.03
C CYS A 46 -6.18 16.01 -2.25
N ALA A 47 -7.29 16.18 -1.52
CA ALA A 47 -8.12 17.37 -1.57
C ALA A 47 -7.40 18.61 -0.99
N ALA A 48 -6.64 18.45 0.08
CA ALA A 48 -5.94 19.55 0.74
C ALA A 48 -4.70 20.04 -0.01
N HIS A 49 -4.00 19.15 -0.74
CA HIS A 49 -2.69 19.44 -1.34
C HIS A 49 -2.58 18.99 -2.80
N PRO A 50 -3.55 19.31 -3.68
CA PRO A 50 -3.70 18.64 -4.97
C PRO A 50 -2.49 18.81 -5.89
N ASP A 51 -1.83 19.97 -5.86
CA ASP A 51 -0.75 20.30 -6.79
C ASP A 51 0.65 20.08 -6.16
N VAL A 52 0.70 19.54 -4.93
CA VAL A 52 1.96 19.19 -4.25
C VAL A 52 2.46 17.83 -4.79
N PRO A 53 3.76 17.65 -5.05
CA PRO A 53 4.32 16.35 -5.41
C PRO A 53 4.01 15.29 -4.36
N ALA A 54 3.36 14.20 -4.77
CA ALA A 54 3.00 13.07 -3.90
C ALA A 54 3.94 11.88 -4.09
N LEU A 55 4.28 11.56 -5.35
CA LEU A 55 5.13 10.43 -5.69
C LEU A 55 6.17 10.82 -6.72
N ILE A 56 7.44 10.50 -6.44
CA ILE A 56 8.56 10.71 -7.36
C ILE A 56 9.34 9.40 -7.47
N SER A 57 9.27 8.76 -8.63
CA SER A 57 10.11 7.61 -8.97
C SER A 57 11.13 8.00 -10.04
N ARG A 58 12.37 8.23 -9.60
CA ARG A 58 13.44 8.71 -10.49
C ARG A 58 13.78 7.73 -11.60
N HIS A 59 13.85 6.44 -11.28
CA HIS A 59 14.23 5.40 -12.24
C HIS A 59 13.12 5.16 -13.29
N GLN A 60 11.85 5.37 -12.94
CA GLN A 60 10.73 5.33 -13.88
C GLN A 60 10.46 6.67 -14.57
N LYS A 61 11.19 7.74 -14.22
CA LYS A 61 10.90 9.12 -14.66
C LYS A 61 9.45 9.56 -14.37
N VAL A 62 8.88 9.05 -13.28
CA VAL A 62 7.52 9.37 -12.84
C VAL A 62 7.57 10.46 -11.77
N ARG A 63 6.71 11.46 -11.94
CA ARG A 63 6.40 12.49 -10.94
C ARG A 63 4.91 12.74 -10.99
N TRP A 64 4.23 12.51 -9.88
CA TRP A 64 2.81 12.79 -9.75
C TRP A 64 2.57 13.74 -8.58
N THR A 65 1.71 14.71 -8.81
CA THR A 65 1.03 15.47 -7.77
C THR A 65 0.01 14.61 -7.04
N TYR A 66 -0.48 15.06 -5.89
CA TYR A 66 -1.54 14.33 -5.18
C TYR A 66 -2.83 14.19 -6.00
N ARG A 67 -3.17 15.18 -6.83
CA ARG A 67 -4.31 15.10 -7.77
C ARG A 67 -4.13 13.93 -8.74
N GLU A 68 -3.00 13.91 -9.43
CA GLU A 68 -2.67 12.88 -10.43
C GLU A 68 -2.56 11.49 -9.80
N MET A 69 -2.00 11.40 -8.59
CA MET A 69 -1.92 10.15 -7.85
C MET A 69 -3.31 9.69 -7.40
N GLY A 70 -4.15 10.60 -6.91
CA GLY A 70 -5.53 10.32 -6.51
C GLY A 70 -6.35 9.73 -7.65
N GLU A 71 -6.33 10.36 -8.82
CA GLU A 71 -7.02 9.86 -10.03
C GLU A 71 -6.56 8.45 -10.43
N ARG A 72 -5.26 8.15 -10.32
CA ARG A 72 -4.70 6.84 -10.63
C ARG A 72 -5.07 5.78 -9.60
N VAL A 73 -5.08 6.16 -8.32
CA VAL A 73 -5.53 5.30 -7.21
C VAL A 73 -7.00 4.96 -7.40
N ASP A 74 -7.85 5.93 -7.74
CA ASP A 74 -9.27 5.74 -7.98
C ASP A 74 -9.54 4.85 -9.19
N ALA A 75 -8.82 5.08 -10.29
CA ALA A 75 -8.91 4.23 -11.48
C ALA A 75 -8.50 2.78 -11.18
N LEU A 76 -7.40 2.57 -10.43
CA LEU A 76 -6.96 1.23 -10.04
C LEU A 76 -7.98 0.56 -9.10
N ALA A 77 -8.48 1.29 -8.09
CA ALA A 77 -9.49 0.76 -7.17
C ALA A 77 -10.77 0.34 -7.91
N ALA A 78 -11.27 1.20 -8.80
CA ALA A 78 -12.42 0.89 -9.64
C ALA A 78 -12.16 -0.32 -10.56
N GLY A 79 -10.97 -0.41 -11.15
CA GLY A 79 -10.56 -1.55 -11.97
C GLY A 79 -10.54 -2.86 -11.19
N LEU A 80 -10.01 -2.86 -9.96
CA LEU A 80 -10.01 -4.04 -9.09
C LEU A 80 -11.44 -4.48 -8.74
N LEU A 81 -12.33 -3.54 -8.42
CA LEU A 81 -13.74 -3.85 -8.18
C LEU A 81 -14.45 -4.39 -9.44
N ALA A 82 -14.14 -3.83 -10.62
CA ALA A 82 -14.67 -4.30 -11.89
C ALA A 82 -14.22 -5.72 -12.26
N LEU A 83 -13.10 -6.19 -11.72
CA LEU A 83 -12.64 -7.59 -11.82
C LEU A 83 -13.41 -8.54 -10.88
N GLY A 84 -14.41 -8.06 -10.14
CA GLY A 84 -15.21 -8.87 -9.22
C GLY A 84 -14.57 -9.08 -7.84
N LEU A 85 -13.56 -8.27 -7.51
CA LEU A 85 -12.97 -8.24 -6.17
C LEU A 85 -13.84 -7.38 -5.25
N GLY A 86 -13.97 -7.77 -4.00
CA GLY A 86 -14.78 -7.07 -3.00
C GLY A 86 -14.10 -7.03 -1.63
N PRO A 87 -14.64 -6.21 -0.70
CA PRO A 87 -14.02 -6.02 0.61
C PRO A 87 -13.70 -7.34 1.33
N GLY A 88 -12.48 -7.43 1.87
CA GLY A 88 -11.96 -8.65 2.52
C GLY A 88 -11.27 -9.64 1.59
N ASP A 89 -11.39 -9.50 0.26
CA ASP A 89 -10.58 -10.27 -0.68
C ASP A 89 -9.09 -9.94 -0.54
N ARG A 90 -8.23 -10.96 -0.66
CA ARG A 90 -6.78 -10.84 -0.55
C ARG A 90 -6.13 -10.74 -1.92
N ILE A 91 -5.24 -9.77 -2.09
CA ILE A 91 -4.55 -9.50 -3.35
C ILE A 91 -3.06 -9.50 -3.10
N GLY A 92 -2.34 -10.40 -3.77
CA GLY A 92 -0.88 -10.39 -3.79
C GLY A 92 -0.35 -9.21 -4.58
N VAL A 93 0.68 -8.55 -4.07
CA VAL A 93 1.56 -7.69 -4.89
C VAL A 93 2.96 -8.28 -4.89
N TRP A 94 3.46 -8.61 -6.08
CA TRP A 94 4.79 -9.15 -6.30
C TRP A 94 5.56 -8.26 -7.27
N ALA A 95 6.15 -7.20 -6.72
CA ALA A 95 6.82 -6.17 -7.50
C ALA A 95 8.01 -5.58 -6.72
N PRO A 96 9.02 -5.03 -7.42
CA PRO A 96 10.06 -4.22 -6.79
C PRO A 96 9.50 -2.85 -6.38
N ASN A 97 10.37 -1.98 -5.84
CA ASN A 97 10.01 -0.59 -5.51
C ASN A 97 9.70 0.21 -6.79
N CYS A 98 8.43 0.23 -7.20
CA CYS A 98 7.93 1.01 -8.32
C CYS A 98 6.72 1.88 -7.92
N ALA A 99 6.35 2.82 -8.78
CA ALA A 99 5.23 3.73 -8.56
C ALA A 99 3.89 2.97 -8.42
N GLU A 100 3.70 1.91 -9.20
CA GLU A 100 2.52 1.06 -9.22
C GLU A 100 2.36 0.29 -7.91
N TRP A 101 3.47 -0.06 -7.24
CA TRP A 101 3.42 -0.68 -5.91
C TRP A 101 2.80 0.29 -4.89
N ALA A 102 3.19 1.57 -4.92
CA ALA A 102 2.59 2.59 -4.06
C ALA A 102 1.10 2.84 -4.41
N LEU A 103 0.75 2.90 -5.70
CA LEU A 103 -0.66 3.01 -6.12
C LEU A 103 -1.50 1.85 -5.59
N THR A 104 -0.97 0.63 -5.66
CA THR A 104 -1.65 -0.59 -5.21
C THR A 104 -2.02 -0.52 -3.73
N GLN A 105 -1.14 0.03 -2.88
CA GLN A 105 -1.43 0.19 -1.45
C GLN A 105 -2.67 1.06 -1.20
N PHE A 106 -2.76 2.22 -1.84
CA PHE A 106 -3.90 3.10 -1.64
C PHE A 106 -5.16 2.58 -2.33
N ALA A 107 -5.03 2.00 -3.53
CA ALA A 107 -6.17 1.48 -4.27
C ALA A 107 -6.84 0.31 -3.53
N THR A 108 -6.05 -0.62 -3.00
CA THR A 108 -6.57 -1.73 -2.17
C THR A 108 -7.20 -1.22 -0.88
N ALA A 109 -6.56 -0.27 -0.18
CA ALA A 109 -7.12 0.34 1.01
C ALA A 109 -8.46 1.05 0.75
N LYS A 110 -8.60 1.76 -0.38
CA LYS A 110 -9.86 2.40 -0.78
C LYS A 110 -10.95 1.39 -1.16
N ALA A 111 -10.59 0.30 -1.83
CA ALA A 111 -11.52 -0.74 -2.25
C ALA A 111 -11.88 -1.74 -1.13
N GLY A 112 -11.30 -1.59 0.07
CA GLY A 112 -11.52 -2.51 1.20
C GLY A 112 -10.82 -3.87 1.02
N LEU A 113 -9.84 -3.95 0.13
CA LEU A 113 -9.11 -5.17 -0.23
C LEU A 113 -7.91 -5.34 0.71
N ILE A 114 -7.55 -6.58 1.01
CA ILE A 114 -6.40 -6.92 1.85
C ILE A 114 -5.17 -7.07 0.95
N LEU A 115 -4.23 -6.13 1.04
CA LEU A 115 -2.97 -6.22 0.32
C LEU A 115 -2.01 -7.20 0.99
N VAL A 116 -1.50 -8.15 0.21
CA VAL A 116 -0.51 -9.15 0.61
C VAL A 116 0.80 -8.82 -0.08
N ASN A 117 1.77 -8.31 0.69
CA ASN A 117 3.08 -7.95 0.16
C ASN A 117 3.95 -9.20 0.00
N ILE A 118 4.29 -9.56 -1.25
CA ILE A 118 5.12 -10.71 -1.57
C ILE A 118 6.54 -10.22 -1.85
N ASN A 119 7.54 -10.86 -1.22
CA ASN A 119 8.92 -10.47 -1.38
C ASN A 119 9.36 -10.62 -2.85
N PRO A 120 9.83 -9.56 -3.52
CA PRO A 120 10.30 -9.63 -4.91
C PRO A 120 11.49 -10.57 -5.11
N ALA A 121 12.22 -10.92 -4.04
CA ALA A 121 13.32 -11.88 -4.12
C ALA A 121 12.86 -13.35 -4.19
N TYR A 122 11.58 -13.63 -3.91
CA TYR A 122 11.07 -14.99 -3.92
C TYR A 122 11.24 -15.67 -5.28
N ARG A 123 11.44 -16.98 -5.22
CA ARG A 123 11.47 -17.89 -6.35
C ARG A 123 10.19 -18.72 -6.35
N LEU A 124 10.05 -19.55 -7.38
CA LEU A 124 8.84 -20.29 -7.69
C LEU A 124 8.18 -20.96 -6.47
N SER A 125 8.94 -21.73 -5.70
CA SER A 125 8.42 -22.49 -4.54
C SER A 125 7.94 -21.60 -3.39
N GLU A 126 8.63 -20.50 -3.11
CA GLU A 126 8.25 -19.56 -2.06
C GLU A 126 7.01 -18.76 -2.46
N ALA A 127 6.93 -18.38 -3.75
CA ALA A 127 5.77 -17.71 -4.30
C ALA A 127 4.53 -18.63 -4.29
N GLU A 128 4.66 -19.88 -4.72
CA GLU A 128 3.61 -20.90 -4.64
C GLU A 128 3.10 -21.05 -3.22
N TYR A 129 4.01 -21.27 -2.27
CA TYR A 129 3.67 -21.45 -0.87
C TYR A 129 2.87 -20.26 -0.32
N VAL A 130 3.33 -19.03 -0.57
CA VAL A 130 2.65 -17.83 -0.05
C VAL A 130 1.30 -17.61 -0.71
N LEU A 131 1.19 -17.78 -2.03
CA LEU A 131 -0.07 -17.60 -2.75
C LEU A 131 -1.14 -18.56 -2.23
N ASN A 132 -0.77 -19.83 -2.01
CA ASN A 132 -1.68 -20.87 -1.53
C ASN A 132 -1.98 -20.74 -0.03
N LYS A 133 -0.96 -20.43 0.78
CA LYS A 133 -1.13 -20.26 2.23
C LYS A 133 -2.05 -19.08 2.56
N VAL A 134 -1.92 -17.99 1.82
CA VAL A 134 -2.70 -16.77 2.04
C VAL A 134 -4.04 -16.84 1.29
N GLY A 135 -4.16 -17.65 0.24
CA GLY A 135 -5.39 -17.75 -0.56
C GLY A 135 -5.69 -16.42 -1.23
N CYS A 136 -4.72 -15.90 -1.98
CA CYS A 136 -4.88 -14.68 -2.77
C CYS A 136 -5.88 -14.93 -3.91
N LYS A 137 -6.87 -14.05 -4.05
CA LYS A 137 -7.86 -14.10 -5.14
C LYS A 137 -7.36 -13.44 -6.42
N ALA A 138 -6.38 -12.55 -6.30
CA ALA A 138 -5.70 -11.91 -7.43
C ALA A 138 -4.21 -11.64 -7.11
N LEU A 139 -3.42 -11.44 -8.16
CA LEU A 139 -2.01 -11.09 -8.08
C LEU A 139 -1.70 -9.91 -9.02
N ILE A 140 -1.13 -8.85 -8.46
CA ILE A 140 -0.52 -7.75 -9.19
C ILE A 140 0.99 -8.02 -9.21
N THR A 141 1.60 -8.09 -10.38
CA THR A 141 3.01 -8.45 -10.52
C THR A 141 3.73 -7.53 -11.49
N ALA A 142 5.01 -7.26 -11.23
CA ALA A 142 5.90 -6.78 -12.28
C ALA A 142 6.13 -7.90 -13.31
N VAL A 143 6.54 -7.55 -14.52
CA VAL A 143 6.87 -8.55 -15.56
C VAL A 143 8.17 -9.27 -15.22
N ALA A 144 9.20 -8.50 -14.87
CA ALA A 144 10.51 -9.01 -14.48
C ALA A 144 11.23 -8.02 -13.56
N HIS A 145 12.22 -8.50 -12.80
CA HIS A 145 13.15 -7.67 -12.04
C HIS A 145 14.50 -8.36 -11.85
N LYS A 146 15.58 -7.70 -12.31
CA LYS A 146 16.93 -8.27 -12.37
C LYS A 146 16.93 -9.59 -13.14
N THR A 147 17.29 -10.69 -12.48
CA THR A 147 17.31 -12.04 -13.07
C THR A 147 15.98 -12.79 -12.88
N SER A 148 14.96 -12.15 -12.31
CA SER A 148 13.68 -12.78 -11.97
C SER A 148 12.65 -12.49 -13.05
N GLU A 149 12.23 -13.52 -13.77
CA GLU A 149 11.15 -13.46 -14.76
C GLU A 149 9.82 -13.83 -14.09
N TYR A 150 9.19 -12.89 -13.39
CA TYR A 150 7.98 -13.16 -12.60
C TYR A 150 6.86 -13.75 -13.45
N LEU A 151 6.65 -13.21 -14.65
CA LEU A 151 5.59 -13.71 -15.53
C LEU A 151 5.86 -15.16 -15.98
N HIS A 152 7.12 -15.55 -16.15
CA HIS A 152 7.48 -16.93 -16.45
C HIS A 152 7.16 -17.85 -15.26
N MET A 153 7.59 -17.47 -14.05
CA MET A 153 7.30 -18.24 -12.84
C MET A 153 5.79 -18.39 -12.61
N ILE A 154 5.01 -17.32 -12.81
CA ILE A 154 3.55 -17.36 -12.67
C ILE A 154 2.91 -18.33 -13.68
N ARG A 155 3.40 -18.36 -14.93
CA ARG A 155 2.92 -19.32 -15.96
C ARG A 155 3.32 -20.76 -15.65
N GLU A 156 4.43 -20.96 -14.94
CA GLU A 156 4.83 -22.27 -14.46
C GLU A 156 3.92 -22.74 -13.31
N LEU A 157 3.54 -21.83 -12.38
CA LEU A 157 2.62 -22.13 -11.29
C LEU A 157 1.17 -22.37 -11.76
N GLY A 158 0.70 -21.58 -12.71
CA GLY A 158 -0.64 -21.70 -13.29
C GLY A 158 -0.59 -21.74 -14.82
N PRO A 159 -0.25 -22.88 -15.45
CA PRO A 159 -0.21 -23.03 -16.90
C PRO A 159 -1.51 -22.64 -17.61
N GLU A 160 -2.64 -22.82 -16.94
CA GLU A 160 -3.98 -22.43 -17.37
C GLU A 160 -4.09 -20.93 -17.70
N LEU A 161 -3.26 -20.07 -17.10
CA LEU A 161 -3.20 -18.63 -17.41
C LEU A 161 -2.93 -18.35 -18.89
N SER A 162 -2.26 -19.27 -19.59
CA SER A 162 -1.93 -19.12 -21.01
C SER A 162 -3.12 -19.35 -21.95
N SER A 163 -4.19 -19.95 -21.44
CA SER A 163 -5.37 -20.36 -22.24
C SER A 163 -6.70 -19.88 -21.67
N CYS A 164 -6.73 -19.46 -20.41
CA CYS A 164 -7.94 -18.95 -19.77
C CYS A 164 -8.33 -17.57 -20.33
N ARG A 165 -9.64 -17.30 -20.40
CA ARG A 165 -10.15 -15.96 -20.72
C ARG A 165 -9.93 -15.05 -19.50
N PRO A 166 -9.70 -13.74 -19.69
CA PRO A 166 -9.64 -12.79 -18.58
C PRO A 166 -10.85 -12.94 -17.65
N GLY A 167 -10.61 -13.05 -16.34
CA GLY A 167 -11.64 -13.25 -15.32
C GLY A 167 -12.15 -14.69 -15.15
N ALA A 168 -11.72 -15.64 -16.00
CA ALA A 168 -12.12 -17.05 -15.94
C ALA A 168 -11.01 -17.99 -15.45
N LEU A 169 -10.00 -17.44 -14.76
CA LEU A 169 -8.93 -18.24 -14.18
C LEU A 169 -9.51 -19.14 -13.07
N GLN A 170 -9.34 -20.45 -13.21
CA GLN A 170 -9.61 -21.43 -12.17
C GLN A 170 -8.28 -22.09 -11.83
N ALA A 171 -7.65 -21.64 -10.74
CA ALA A 171 -6.41 -22.23 -10.27
C ALA A 171 -6.71 -23.61 -9.67
N GLY A 172 -6.08 -24.65 -10.21
CA GLY A 172 -6.28 -26.03 -9.78
C GLY A 172 -5.55 -26.40 -8.48
N ARG A 173 -4.66 -25.53 -8.00
CA ARG A 173 -3.83 -25.70 -6.80
C ARG A 173 -3.60 -24.36 -6.12
#